data_AF-A0A9X0JIA5-F1
#
_entry.id   AF-A0A9X0JIA5-F1
#
_cell.length_a   1.000
_cell.length_b   1.000
_cell.length_c   1.000
_cell.angle_alpha   90.00
_cell.angle_beta   90.00
_cell.angle_gamma   90.00
#
_symmetry.space_group_name_H-M   'P 1'
#
loop_
_entity.id
_entity.type
_entity.pdbx_description
1 polymer ?
#
loop_
_entity_poly.entity_id
_entity_poly.type
_entity_poly.pdbx_seq_one_letter_code
_entity_poly.pdbx_strand_id
1 'polypeptide(L)'
;MNSTIPNLKQLAEEAEFQMAAAKDQLEWFSALARAISRDVEHNAGRDVVVLAHLANYLGDTGAPGTESAIEMFGKIARSESAPQNPDMTNRGAHAEGAPQ
;
A
#
# COMPACT_ATOMS: atom_id res chain seq x y z
N MET A 1 -22.41 -6.38 -11.24
CA MET A 1 -22.28 -5.97 -9.82
C MET A 1 -21.97 -4.48 -9.83
N ASN A 2 -22.79 -3.65 -9.19
CA ASN A 2 -22.51 -2.21 -9.07
C ASN A 2 -21.31 -2.02 -8.13
N SER A 3 -20.12 -1.83 -8.69
CA SER A 3 -18.92 -1.47 -7.93
C SER A 3 -18.99 0.02 -7.59
N THR A 4 -19.46 0.34 -6.40
CA THR A 4 -19.40 1.69 -5.84
C THR A 4 -17.94 2.09 -5.68
N ILE A 5 -17.54 3.23 -6.25
CA ILE A 5 -16.21 3.78 -6.04
C ILE A 5 -16.09 4.11 -4.54
N PRO A 6 -15.08 3.57 -3.82
CA PRO A 6 -14.88 3.88 -2.41
C PRO A 6 -14.64 5.37 -2.22
N ASN A 7 -15.24 5.98 -1.19
CA ASN A 7 -14.96 7.37 -0.88
C ASN A 7 -13.62 7.51 -0.13
N LEU A 8 -13.09 8.73 -0.05
CA LEU A 8 -11.79 9.03 0.56
C LEU A 8 -11.65 8.50 2.00
N LYS A 9 -12.74 8.52 2.78
CA LYS A 9 -12.73 8.00 4.15
C LYS A 9 -12.52 6.48 4.16
N GLN A 10 -13.26 5.74 3.34
CA GLN A 10 -13.13 4.27 3.24
C GLN A 10 -11.73 3.87 2.77
N LEU A 11 -11.14 4.67 1.87
CA LEU A 11 -9.77 4.48 1.42
C LEU A 11 -8.73 4.72 2.53
N ALA A 12 -8.92 5.77 3.34
CA ALA A 12 -8.05 6.04 4.47
C ALA A 12 -8.14 4.94 5.53
N GLU A 13 -9.34 4.47 5.85
CA GLU A 13 -9.57 3.37 6.81
C GLU A 13 -8.91 2.06 6.35
N GLU A 14 -9.05 1.71 5.07
CA GLU A 14 -8.39 0.53 4.50
C GLU A 14 -6.87 0.68 4.48
N ALA A 15 -6.34 1.86 4.12
CA ALA A 15 -4.90 2.11 4.12
C ALA A 15 -4.30 1.98 5.52
N GLU A 16 -4.98 2.54 6.54
CA GLU A 16 -4.57 2.44 7.93
C GLU A 16 -4.56 0.98 8.41
N PHE A 17 -5.63 0.23 8.11
CA PHE A 17 -5.72 -1.18 8.45
C PHE A 17 -4.58 -1.99 7.83
N GLN A 18 -4.33 -1.81 6.53
CA GLN A 18 -3.26 -2.54 5.83
C GLN A 18 -1.87 -2.17 6.35
N MET A 19 -1.63 -0.90 6.68
CA MET A 19 -0.36 -0.47 7.28
C MET A 19 -0.16 -1.01 8.70
N ALA A 20 -1.22 -1.10 9.50
CA ALA A 20 -1.17 -1.73 10.82
C ALA A 20 -0.84 -3.23 10.71
N ALA A 21 -1.53 -3.95 9.82
CA ALA A 21 -1.25 -5.37 9.56
C ALA A 21 0.20 -5.61 9.09
N ALA A 22 0.69 -4.78 8.15
CA ALA A 22 2.06 -4.86 7.67
C ALA A 22 3.09 -4.59 8.78
N LYS A 23 2.83 -3.60 9.64
CA LYS A 23 3.68 -3.30 10.81
C LYS A 23 3.76 -4.50 11.75
N ASP A 24 2.63 -5.10 12.10
CA ASP A 24 2.59 -6.25 13.00
C ASP A 24 3.37 -7.44 12.41
N GLN A 25 3.25 -7.69 11.11
CA GLN A 25 4.01 -8.76 10.44
C GLN A 25 5.52 -8.50 10.45
N LEU A 26 5.96 -7.25 10.25
CA LEU A 26 7.37 -6.88 10.37
C LEU A 26 7.89 -7.06 11.81
N GLU A 27 7.07 -6.77 12.82
CA GLU A 27 7.42 -7.02 14.22
C GLU A 27 7.60 -8.52 14.49
N TRP A 28 6.74 -9.38 13.94
CA TRP A 28 6.89 -10.83 14.01
C TRP A 28 8.18 -11.32 13.35
N PHE A 29 8.51 -10.84 12.15
CA PHE A 29 9.76 -11.20 11.48
C PHE A 29 10.99 -10.75 12.28
N SER A 30 10.96 -9.54 12.84
CA SER A 30 12.02 -9.03 13.71
C SER A 30 12.19 -9.89 14.97
N ALA A 31 11.09 -10.31 15.59
CA ALA A 31 11.10 -11.21 16.74
C ALA A 31 11.70 -12.58 16.39
N LEU A 32 11.33 -13.17 15.25
CA LEU A 32 11.86 -14.45 14.78
C LEU A 32 13.35 -14.37 14.46
N ALA A 33 13.81 -13.30 13.80
CA ALA A 33 15.24 -13.09 13.54
C ALA A 33 16.05 -13.02 14.85
N ARG A 34 15.52 -12.31 15.85
CA ARG A 34 16.14 -12.26 17.19
C ARG A 34 16.14 -13.62 17.89
N ALA A 35 15.06 -14.38 17.78
CA ALA A 35 14.96 -15.72 18.35
C ALA A 35 15.98 -16.66 17.73
N ILE A 36 16.14 -16.64 16.40
CA ILE A 36 17.16 -17.41 15.67
C ILE A 36 18.56 -17.05 16.15
N SER A 37 18.90 -15.76 16.24
CA SER A 37 20.22 -15.31 16.72
C SER A 37 20.50 -15.84 18.13
N ARG A 38 19.53 -15.72 19.05
CA ARG A 38 19.67 -16.21 20.43
C ARG A 38 19.80 -17.72 20.51
N ASP A 39 19.09 -18.45 19.66
CA ASP A 39 19.17 -19.91 19.63
C ASP A 39 20.55 -20.39 19.16
N VAL A 40 21.14 -19.71 18.17
CA VAL A 40 22.53 -19.93 17.76
C VAL A 40 23.50 -19.64 18.91
N GLU A 41 23.34 -18.51 19.59
CA GLU A 41 24.23 -18.06 20.66
C GLU A 41 24.16 -18.90 21.94
N HIS A 42 22.96 -19.40 22.29
CA HIS A 42 22.73 -19.99 23.63
C HIS A 42 22.25 -21.45 23.62
N ASN A 43 21.73 -21.95 22.50
CA ASN A 43 21.16 -23.29 22.37
C ASN A 43 21.84 -24.12 21.27
N ALA A 44 23.00 -23.69 20.77
CA ALA A 44 23.75 -24.31 19.69
C ALA A 44 22.94 -24.49 18.38
N GLY A 45 21.96 -23.60 18.15
CA GLY A 45 21.16 -23.58 16.93
C GLY A 45 20.14 -24.72 16.83
N ARG A 46 19.71 -25.30 17.96
CA ARG A 46 18.77 -26.42 18.03
C ARG A 46 17.46 -26.15 17.28
N ASP A 47 16.90 -24.95 17.42
CA ASP A 47 15.56 -24.59 16.97
C ASP A 47 15.57 -23.72 15.70
N VAL A 48 16.74 -23.37 15.17
CA VAL A 48 16.91 -22.51 13.98
C VAL A 48 16.05 -22.97 12.80
N VAL A 49 16.02 -24.27 12.51
CA VAL A 49 15.25 -24.81 11.37
C VAL A 49 13.75 -24.59 11.57
N VAL A 50 13.24 -24.83 12.77
CA VAL A 50 11.81 -24.68 13.08
C VAL A 50 11.41 -23.20 13.06
N LEU A 51 12.26 -22.33 13.62
CA LEU A 51 12.04 -20.88 13.61
C LEU A 51 12.09 -20.30 12.17
N ALA A 52 12.99 -20.81 11.33
CA ALA A 52 13.05 -20.43 9.92
C ALA A 52 11.81 -20.91 9.15
N HIS A 53 11.31 -22.12 9.42
CA HIS A 53 10.05 -22.59 8.84
C HIS A 53 8.86 -21.73 9.27
N LEU A 54 8.82 -21.30 10.53
CA LEU A 54 7.78 -20.39 11.01
C LEU A 54 7.85 -19.03 10.29
N ALA A 55 9.05 -18.48 10.09
CA ALA A 55 9.24 -17.27 9.30
C ALA A 55 8.75 -17.44 7.86
N ASN A 56 9.10 -18.55 7.20
CA ASN A 56 8.63 -18.84 5.84
C ASN A 56 7.10 -18.93 5.78
N TYR A 57 6.49 -19.67 6.71
CA TYR A 57 5.03 -19.78 6.79
C TYR A 57 4.36 -18.40 6.97
N LEU A 58 4.91 -17.54 7.84
CA LEU A 58 4.43 -16.16 8.01
C LEU A 58 4.60 -15.31 6.74
N GLY A 59 5.65 -15.53 5.95
CA GLY A 59 5.83 -14.87 4.65
C GLY A 59 4.80 -15.33 3.63
N ASP A 60 4.57 -16.63 3.55
CA ASP A 60 3.64 -17.25 2.60
C ASP A 60 2.17 -16.90 2.91
N THR A 61 1.85 -16.70 4.20
CA THR A 61 0.46 -16.53 4.66
C THR A 61 0.11 -15.12 5.15
N GLY A 62 1.08 -14.25 5.40
CA GLY A 62 0.87 -13.05 6.22
C GLY A 62 0.41 -11.78 5.51
N ALA A 63 0.48 -11.70 4.17
CA ALA A 63 0.03 -10.51 3.42
C ALA A 63 -1.32 -10.65 2.65
N PRO A 64 -2.35 -11.37 3.14
CA PRO A 64 -3.63 -11.41 2.44
C PRO A 64 -4.30 -10.04 2.55
N GLY A 65 -4.57 -9.42 1.40
CA GLY A 65 -5.21 -8.10 1.34
C GLY A 65 -4.27 -6.96 0.95
N THR A 66 -2.97 -7.08 1.24
CA THR A 66 -2.02 -5.99 0.94
C THR A 66 -1.84 -5.80 -0.56
N GLU A 67 -1.71 -6.88 -1.33
CA GLU A 67 -1.62 -6.82 -2.80
C GLU A 67 -2.90 -6.24 -3.42
N SER A 68 -4.08 -6.65 -2.91
CA SER A 68 -5.36 -6.11 -3.39
C SER A 68 -5.57 -4.65 -3.00
N ALA A 69 -5.08 -4.22 -1.84
CA ALA A 69 -5.11 -2.83 -1.43
C ALA A 69 -4.17 -1.99 -2.30
N ILE A 70 -2.95 -2.46 -2.57
CA ILE A 70 -2.01 -1.84 -3.52
C ILE A 70 -2.66 -1.70 -4.91
N GLU A 71 -3.32 -2.77 -5.39
CA GLU A 71 -4.02 -2.74 -6.66
C GLU A 71 -5.20 -1.74 -6.66
N MET A 72 -6.00 -1.71 -5.59
CA MET A 72 -7.12 -0.80 -5.40
C MET A 72 -6.65 0.66 -5.42
N PHE A 73 -5.65 1.02 -4.59
CA PHE A 73 -5.08 2.36 -4.55
C PHE A 73 -4.44 2.73 -5.90
N GLY A 74 -3.74 1.79 -6.54
CA GLY A 74 -3.18 2.00 -7.87
C GLY A 74 -4.24 2.26 -8.95
N LYS A 75 -5.38 1.55 -8.90
CA LYS A 75 -6.53 1.81 -9.79
C LYS A 75 -7.08 3.21 -9.59
N ILE A 76 -7.26 3.64 -8.33
CA ILE A 76 -7.78 4.97 -8.00
C ILE A 76 -6.85 6.07 -8.49
N ALA A 77 -5.56 5.96 -8.20
CA ALA A 77 -4.55 6.92 -8.66
C ALA A 77 -4.48 7.05 -10.19
N ARG A 78 -4.80 5.97 -10.93
CA ARG A 78 -4.88 5.98 -12.40
C ARG A 78 -6.22 6.47 -12.94
N SER A 79 -7.33 6.23 -12.22
CA SER A 79 -8.68 6.64 -12.64
C SER A 79 -8.99 8.09 -12.30
N GLU A 80 -8.46 8.63 -11.21
CA GLU A 80 -8.51 10.06 -10.91
C GLU A 80 -7.43 10.78 -11.72
N SER A 81 -7.67 10.92 -13.03
CA SER A 81 -7.01 12.00 -13.77
C SER A 81 -7.41 13.32 -13.10
N ALA A 82 -6.41 14.15 -12.76
CA ALA A 82 -6.59 15.45 -12.11
C ALA A 82 -7.81 16.18 -12.70
N PRO A 83 -8.68 16.80 -11.87
CA PRO A 83 -9.90 17.45 -12.35
C PRO A 83 -9.55 18.41 -13.50
N GLN A 84 -9.86 17.98 -14.73
CA GLN A 84 -9.74 18.84 -15.90
C GLN A 84 -10.92 19.79 -15.83
N ASN A 85 -10.63 21.04 -15.51
CA ASN A 85 -11.62 22.10 -15.50
C ASN A 85 -12.18 22.20 -16.94
N PRO A 86 -13.45 21.87 -17.21
CA PRO A 86 -13.99 21.89 -18.57
C PRO A 86 -14.13 23.32 -19.13
N ASP A 87 -13.87 24.34 -18.31
CA ASP A 87 -14.22 25.73 -18.58
C ASP A 87 -13.04 26.71 -18.81
N MET A 88 -11.85 26.22 -19.19
CA MET A 88 -10.84 27.13 -19.77
C MET A 88 -11.05 27.32 -21.27
N THR A 89 -12.26 27.76 -21.64
CA THR A 89 -12.50 28.30 -22.98
C THR A 89 -11.90 29.72 -23.03
N ASN A 90 -10.67 29.80 -23.51
CA ASN A 90 -10.05 30.94 -24.20
C ASN A 90 -10.48 32.35 -23.71
N ARG A 91 -10.01 32.75 -22.53
CA ARG A 91 -10.18 34.12 -22.02
C ARG A 91 -8.91 34.93 -22.31
N GLY A 92 -8.72 35.31 -23.57
CA GLY A 92 -7.57 36.08 -24.05
C GLY A 92 -7.93 36.88 -25.30
N ALA A 93 -8.24 38.15 -25.07
CA ALA A 93 -8.57 39.22 -26.01
C ALA A 93 -8.00 39.12 -27.44
N HIS A 94 -8.88 39.03 -28.44
CA HIS A 94 -8.69 39.75 -29.71
C HIS A 94 -9.21 41.17 -29.50
N ALA A 95 -8.36 42.04 -28.96
CA ALA A 95 -8.58 43.49 -29.00
C ALA A 95 -7.97 44.02 -30.31
N GLU A 96 -8.85 44.62 -31.11
CA GLU A 96 -8.62 45.76 -32.01
C GLU A 96 -7.30 45.83 -32.80
N GLY A 97 -7.41 45.50 -34.09
CA GLY A 97 -6.41 45.85 -35.09
C GLY A 97 -7.02 45.84 -36.48
N ALA A 98 -7.75 46.90 -36.84
CA ALA A 98 -8.09 47.21 -38.23
C ALA A 98 -7.63 48.65 -38.55
N PRO A 99 -6.62 48.85 -39.41
CA PRO A 99 -6.24 50.17 -39.88
C PRO A 99 -7.04 50.60 -41.12
N GLN A 100 -7.39 51.90 -41.13
CA GLN A 100 -7.74 52.80 -42.24
C GLN A 100 -8.98 52.50 -43.07
#